data_AF-A0A1Y1L0Z5-F1
#
_entry.id   AF-A0A1Y1L0Z5-F1
#
_cell.length_a   1.000
_cell.length_b   1.000
_cell.length_c   1.000
_cell.angle_alpha   90.00
_cell.angle_beta   90.00
_cell.angle_gamma   90.00
#
_symmetry.space_group_name_H-M   'P 1'
#
loop_
_entity.id
_entity.type
_entity.pdbx_description
1 polymer ?
#
loop_
_entity_poly.entity_id
_entity_poly.type
_entity_poly.pdbx_seq_one_letter_code
_entity_poly.pdbx_strand_id
1 'polypeptide(L)'
;ECPTVDPCCDPITCKLTKEAECASGPCCDSCRLRERGVVCRESTNECDLPEHCSGETGDCPTDVYKKNGNSCGENTGYCFNGVCPTLAIQCEHIWGGVAG
;
A
#
# COMPACT_ATOMS: atom_id res chain seq x y z
N GLU A 1 4.60 -14.97 10.47
CA GLU A 1 4.52 -15.85 11.65
C GLU A 1 3.13 -15.73 12.23
N CYS A 2 2.51 -16.83 12.65
CA CYS A 2 1.15 -16.79 13.20
C CYS A 2 1.19 -16.38 14.67
N PRO A 3 0.41 -15.36 15.10
CA PRO A 3 0.26 -15.03 16.51
C PRO A 3 -0.22 -16.24 17.32
N THR A 4 0.15 -16.33 18.59
CA THR A 4 -0.25 -17.43 19.49
C THR A 4 -1.77 -17.52 19.71
N VAL A 5 -2.51 -16.48 19.34
CA VAL A 5 -3.98 -16.43 19.38
C VAL A 5 -4.48 -15.87 18.05
N ASP A 6 -4.41 -16.68 17.00
CA ASP A 6 -4.97 -16.37 15.69
C ASP A 6 -6.09 -17.39 15.36
N PRO A 7 -7.37 -16.97 15.25
CA PRO A 7 -8.46 -17.89 14.91
C PRO A 7 -8.33 -18.47 13.49
N CYS A 8 -7.53 -17.85 12.63
CA CYS A 8 -7.34 -18.22 11.25
C CYS A 8 -6.10 -19.10 11.03
N CYS A 9 -5.16 -19.15 11.98
CA CYS A 9 -3.91 -19.89 11.85
C CYS A 9 -3.56 -20.71 13.10
N ASP A 10 -3.18 -21.97 12.90
CA ASP A 10 -2.65 -22.83 13.95
C ASP A 10 -1.19 -22.46 14.27
N PRO A 11 -0.87 -22.04 15.51
CA PRO A 11 0.47 -21.54 15.87
C PRO A 11 1.52 -22.64 16.03
N ILE A 12 1.12 -23.92 16.09
CA ILE A 12 2.05 -25.07 16.21
C ILE A 12 2.51 -25.49 14.82
N THR A 13 1.59 -25.49 13.85
CA THR A 13 1.85 -25.96 12.49
C THR A 13 2.13 -24.84 11.48
N CYS A 14 1.86 -23.59 11.85
CA CYS A 14 1.91 -22.42 10.97
C CYS A 14 1.05 -22.58 9.71
N LYS A 15 -0.10 -23.25 9.85
CA LYS A 15 -1.05 -23.50 8.76
C LYS A 15 -2.39 -22.86 9.05
N LEU A 16 -3.12 -22.51 7.99
CA LEU A 16 -4.49 -22.05 8.10
C LEU A 16 -5.37 -23.12 8.76
N THR A 17 -6.33 -22.66 9.57
CA THR A 17 -7.41 -23.52 10.07
C THR A 17 -8.33 -23.94 8.91
N LYS A 18 -9.13 -24.99 9.10
CA LYS A 18 -9.79 -25.73 8.02
C LYS A 18 -10.76 -24.88 7.17
N GLU A 19 -11.27 -23.79 7.74
CA GLU A 19 -12.22 -22.87 7.09
C GLU A 19 -11.63 -21.49 6.76
N ALA A 20 -10.35 -21.25 7.10
CA ALA A 20 -9.68 -19.97 6.85
C ALA A 20 -9.10 -19.92 5.43
N GLU A 21 -9.30 -18.79 4.75
CA GLU A 21 -8.74 -18.51 3.42
C GLU A 21 -7.46 -17.67 3.52
N CYS A 22 -7.33 -16.92 4.62
CA CYS A 22 -6.19 -16.08 4.95
C CYS A 22 -6.11 -15.95 6.47
N ALA A 23 -4.94 -15.52 6.97
CA ALA A 23 -4.73 -15.21 8.39
C ALA A 23 -4.17 -13.80 8.61
N SER A 24 -3.58 -13.20 7.59
CA SER A 24 -2.87 -11.93 7.71
C SER A 24 -2.97 -11.11 6.42
N GLY A 25 -2.59 -9.84 6.55
CA GLY A 25 -2.48 -8.90 5.45
C GLY A 25 -3.72 -8.00 5.30
N PRO A 26 -3.60 -6.87 4.59
CA PRO A 26 -4.69 -5.88 4.50
C PRO A 26 -5.93 -6.36 3.73
N CYS A 27 -5.77 -7.41 2.93
CA CYS A 27 -6.84 -8.05 2.18
C CYS A 27 -7.45 -9.26 2.90
N CYS A 28 -7.10 -9.48 4.16
CA CYS A 28 -7.73 -10.48 5.01
C CYS A 28 -8.68 -9.83 6.00
N ASP A 29 -9.92 -10.28 6.02
CA ASP A 29 -10.92 -9.86 7.01
C ASP A 29 -11.62 -11.09 7.58
N SER A 30 -11.52 -11.28 8.90
CA SER A 30 -12.22 -12.36 9.62
C SER A 30 -11.98 -13.75 9.01
N CYS A 31 -10.71 -14.05 8.71
CA CYS A 31 -10.24 -15.29 8.04
C CYS A 31 -10.71 -15.49 6.59
N ARG A 32 -11.30 -14.46 5.97
CA ARG A 32 -11.79 -14.47 4.59
C ARG A 32 -11.04 -13.47 3.73
N LEU A 33 -10.86 -13.82 2.47
CA LEU A 33 -10.30 -12.91 1.50
C LEU A 33 -11.31 -11.79 1.20
N ARG A 34 -10.84 -10.54 1.24
CA ARG A 34 -11.62 -9.42 0.73
C ARG A 34 -11.87 -9.58 -0.76
N GLU A 35 -13.03 -9.11 -1.22
CA GLU A 35 -13.39 -9.18 -2.63
C GLU A 35 -12.39 -8.43 -3.54
N ARG A 36 -12.31 -8.89 -4.79
CA ARG A 36 -11.48 -8.24 -5.80
C ARG A 36 -11.91 -6.78 -5.97
N GLY A 37 -10.94 -5.87 -5.94
CA GLY A 37 -11.18 -4.44 -6.13
C GLY A 37 -11.38 -3.64 -4.85
N VAL A 38 -11.42 -4.27 -3.67
CA VAL A 38 -11.40 -3.54 -2.40
C VAL A 38 -10.05 -2.86 -2.21
N VAL A 39 -10.03 -1.56 -1.95
CA VAL A 39 -8.79 -0.80 -1.71
C VAL A 39 -8.09 -1.33 -0.46
N CYS A 40 -6.81 -1.66 -0.59
CA CYS A 40 -5.98 -2.16 0.50
C CYS A 40 -4.80 -1.23 0.83
N ARG A 41 -4.42 -0.35 -0.11
CA ARG A 41 -3.56 0.81 0.15
C ARG A 41 -4.10 2.00 -0.63
N GLU A 42 -4.33 3.10 0.08
CA GLU A 42 -4.73 4.37 -0.52
C GLU A 42 -3.53 5.04 -1.19
N SER A 43 -3.78 5.83 -2.23
CA SER A 43 -2.75 6.69 -2.81
C SER A 43 -2.37 7.82 -1.84
N THR A 44 -1.08 8.06 -1.70
CA THR A 44 -0.55 9.11 -0.81
C THR A 44 -0.38 10.45 -1.49
N ASN A 45 -0.26 10.45 -2.82
CA ASN A 45 -0.04 11.64 -3.64
C ASN A 45 -0.46 11.36 -5.09
N GLU A 46 -0.39 12.39 -5.95
CA GLU A 46 -0.83 12.27 -7.34
C GLU A 46 0.01 11.32 -8.20
N CYS A 47 1.25 10.99 -7.82
CA CYS A 47 2.12 10.06 -8.54
C CYS A 47 1.96 8.61 -8.08
N ASP A 48 1.22 8.40 -7.00
CA ASP A 48 1.01 7.14 -6.34
C ASP A 48 -0.36 6.56 -6.72
N LEU A 49 -0.45 5.26 -7.03
CA LEU A 49 -1.71 4.61 -7.41
C LEU A 49 -2.24 3.81 -6.22
N PRO A 50 -3.56 3.71 -6.02
CA PRO A 50 -4.09 2.82 -5.00
C PRO A 50 -3.92 1.35 -5.43
N GLU A 51 -3.62 0.46 -4.49
CA GLU A 51 -3.71 -0.99 -4.72
C GLU A 51 -4.99 -1.56 -4.16
N HIS A 52 -5.53 -2.50 -4.91
CA HIS A 52 -6.77 -3.18 -4.59
C HIS A 52 -6.52 -4.67 -4.43
N CYS A 53 -7.27 -5.31 -3.54
CA CYS A 53 -7.22 -6.74 -3.30
C CYS A 53 -7.48 -7.51 -4.59
N SER A 54 -6.71 -8.58 -4.81
CA SER A 54 -6.91 -9.52 -5.92
C SER A 54 -8.10 -10.45 -5.69
N GLY A 55 -8.48 -10.67 -4.43
CA GLY A 55 -9.42 -11.72 -4.02
C GLY A 55 -8.79 -13.12 -3.98
N GLU A 56 -7.46 -13.21 -4.13
CA GLU A 56 -6.73 -14.50 -4.20
C GLU A 56 -5.78 -14.69 -3.02
N THR A 57 -5.34 -13.59 -2.37
CA THR A 57 -4.40 -13.60 -1.25
C THR A 57 -4.80 -12.57 -0.19
N GLY A 58 -4.44 -12.82 1.08
CA GLY A 58 -4.65 -11.86 2.18
C GLY A 58 -3.72 -10.65 2.10
N ASP A 59 -2.64 -10.76 1.33
CA ASP A 59 -1.71 -9.66 1.09
C ASP A 59 -2.26 -8.67 0.05
N CYS A 60 -1.97 -7.40 0.28
CA CYS A 60 -2.18 -6.35 -0.71
C CYS A 60 -1.09 -6.49 -1.80
N PRO A 61 -1.40 -6.25 -3.08
CA PRO A 61 -0.38 -6.22 -4.13
C PRO A 61 0.78 -5.27 -3.82
N THR A 62 1.92 -5.49 -4.48
CA THR A 62 3.07 -4.59 -4.38
C THR A 62 2.68 -3.17 -4.80
N ASP A 63 3.22 -2.19 -4.08
CA ASP A 63 3.08 -0.76 -4.38
C ASP A 63 3.44 -0.46 -5.85
N VAL A 64 2.49 0.15 -6.56
CA VAL A 64 2.64 0.61 -7.93
C VAL A 64 2.33 2.11 -8.01
N TYR A 65 3.03 2.76 -8.94
CA TYR A 65 2.92 4.20 -9.12
C TYR A 65 2.80 4.57 -10.59
N LYS A 66 2.39 5.82 -10.83
CA LYS A 66 2.37 6.39 -12.18
C LYS A 66 3.77 6.32 -12.78
N LYS A 67 3.82 6.02 -14.08
CA LYS A 67 5.07 5.92 -14.83
C LYS A 67 5.96 7.15 -14.61
N ASN A 68 7.25 6.90 -14.39
CA ASN A 68 8.25 7.97 -14.28
C ASN A 68 8.16 8.92 -15.49
N GLY A 69 8.15 10.23 -15.24
CA GLY A 69 7.96 11.25 -16.26
C GLY A 69 6.52 11.72 -16.48
N ASN A 70 5.52 11.16 -15.78
CA ASN A 70 4.17 11.72 -15.78
C ASN A 70 4.18 13.11 -15.11
N SER A 71 3.50 14.10 -15.68
CA SER A 71 3.49 15.46 -15.09
C SER A 71 2.74 15.48 -13.77
N CYS A 72 3.25 16.27 -12.82
CA CYS A 72 2.70 16.40 -11.48
C CYS A 72 2.99 17.81 -10.91
N GLY A 73 2.36 18.15 -9.78
CA GLY A 73 2.56 19.40 -9.07
C GLY A 73 2.17 20.60 -9.92
N GLU A 74 0.99 20.56 -10.57
CA GLU A 74 0.55 21.59 -11.52
C GLU A 74 1.56 21.81 -12.68
N ASN A 75 2.15 20.71 -13.18
CA ASN A 75 3.21 20.70 -14.21
C ASN A 75 4.54 21.34 -13.80
N THR A 76 4.80 21.50 -12.49
CA THR A 76 6.10 21.97 -11.98
C THR A 76 7.09 20.84 -11.70
N GLY A 77 6.65 19.57 -11.83
CA GLY A 77 7.49 18.40 -11.65
C GLY A 77 7.04 17.22 -12.51
N TYR A 78 7.78 16.12 -12.35
CA TYR A 78 7.48 14.85 -12.99
C TYR A 78 7.60 13.72 -11.98
N CYS A 79 6.65 12.80 -12.01
CA CYS A 79 6.65 11.63 -11.14
C CYS A 79 7.95 10.85 -11.27
N PHE A 80 8.50 10.45 -10.12
CA PHE A 80 9.66 9.58 -10.06
C PHE A 80 9.53 8.67 -8.84
N ASN A 81 9.44 7.35 -9.06
CA ASN A 81 9.30 6.35 -8.00
C ASN A 81 8.16 6.66 -7.00
N GLY A 82 6.97 7.00 -7.51
CA GLY A 82 5.78 7.23 -6.67
C GLY A 82 5.71 8.58 -5.97
N VAL A 83 6.69 9.46 -6.14
CA VAL A 83 6.67 10.82 -5.59
C VAL A 83 6.68 11.87 -6.70
N CYS A 84 6.14 13.06 -6.40
CA CYS A 84 6.24 14.25 -7.25
C CYS A 84 7.36 15.19 -6.73
N PRO A 85 8.63 15.00 -7.12
CA PRO A 85 9.70 15.91 -6.75
C PRO A 85 9.57 17.23 -7.51
N THR A 86 9.17 18.30 -6.83
CA THR A 86 9.24 19.67 -7.36
C THR A 86 10.45 20.40 -6.79
N LEU A 87 10.91 21.46 -7.47
CA LEU A 87 12.00 22.29 -6.96
C LEU A 87 11.64 22.90 -5.59
N ALA A 88 10.41 23.37 -5.43
CA ALA A 88 9.94 23.96 -4.18
C ALA A 88 10.02 22.98 -3.00
N ILE A 89 9.53 21.74 -3.19
CA ILE A 89 9.58 20.69 -2.17
C ILE A 89 11.03 20.33 -1.83
N GLN A 90 11.91 20.23 -2.82
CA GLN A 90 13.34 19.97 -2.58
C GLN A 90 13.99 21.10 -1.79
N CYS A 91 13.67 22.36 -2.12
CA CYS A 91 14.18 23.50 -1.39
C CYS A 91 13.74 23.48 0.08
N GLU A 92 12.46 23.25 0.33
CA GLU A 92 11.91 23.15 1.68
C GLU A 92 12.53 22.00 2.47
N HIS A 93 12.76 20.86 1.84
CA HIS A 93 13.37 19.70 2.52
C HIS A 93 14.83 19.95 2.92
N ILE A 94 15.60 20.68 2.09
CA ILE A 94 17.03 20.93 2.34
C ILE A 94 17.24 22.13 3.27
N TRP A 95 16.52 23.23 3.03
CA TRP A 95 16.75 24.51 3.71
C TRP A 95 15.68 24.85 4.77
N GLY A 96 14.62 24.04 4.88
CA GLY A 96 13.45 24.33 5.69
C GLY A 96 12.48 25.28 4.99
N GLY A 97 11.24 25.34 5.50
CA GLY A 97 10.32 26.40 5.11
C GLY A 97 10.89 27.76 5.51
N VAL A 98 10.78 28.75 4.62
CA VAL A 98 11.05 30.15 5.00
C VAL A 98 9.97 30.52 6.01
N ALA A 99 10.27 30.40 7.30
CA ALA A 99 9.44 30.97 8.35
C ALA A 99 9.43 32.48 8.11
N GLY A 100 8.35 32.98 7.52
CA GLY A 100 8.05 34.40 7.44
C GLY A 100 7.78 34.97 8.81
#